data_AF-A0A932XFZ6-F1
#
_entry.id   AF-A0A932XFZ6-F1
#
_cell.length_a   1.000
_cell.length_b   1.000
_cell.length_c   1.000
_cell.angle_alpha   90.00
_cell.angle_beta   90.00
_cell.angle_gamma   90.00
#
_symmetry.space_group_name_H-M   'P 1'
#
loop_
_entity.id
_entity.type
_entity.pdbx_description
1 polymer ?
#
loop_
_entity_poly.entity_id
_entity_poly.type
_entity_poly.pdbx_seq_one_letter_code
_entity_poly.pdbx_strand_id
1 'polypeptide(L)'
;MGTRALGWGLIALGAALGAAILLWLATTLATGDLEAGGFALGLIPVVLFVLPLVGAGWYFLSRAQVEVGETADFERRQRIFEADKLFSERLRDELTRQARRLDGAAPRALPSGSRATVARVRTRLDDLAEVVGASYDESAWYGSVRLQLDDEAMLRRYDDLLLESTRRLDREIDGLSGASAAGTAAAAVSVLEAAVTNIQTQLQQREDLLWRGQRPPEVAPLERLRLSASRHHGLGALGELAVGDAVTYEQTDYLVEARLTYFSQGQSWFTFLLRDGGERWLRVVPATSALALLVPTTETPAGTPETFQLAGTLYRRVEFGTASVTLQTSSSTDAGIVVDYASYRSSSGHEVALLERWPDGARAFLGIEIFADEVEVWSRRRAESLKEE
;
A
#
# COMPACT_ATOMS: atom_id res chain seq x y z
N MET A 1 -26.92 -2.76 34.95
CA MET A 1 -26.07 -1.62 35.37
C MET A 1 -24.64 -1.96 34.96
N GLY A 2 -24.01 -1.16 34.11
CA GLY A 2 -22.67 -1.47 33.59
C GLY A 2 -21.60 -1.39 34.68
N THR A 3 -20.54 -2.20 34.56
CA THR A 3 -19.34 -2.20 35.43
C THR A 3 -18.77 -0.78 35.63
N ARG A 4 -18.89 0.09 34.61
CA ARG A 4 -18.56 1.52 34.68
C ARG A 4 -19.40 2.32 35.66
N ALA A 5 -20.72 2.10 35.70
CA ALA A 5 -21.61 2.80 36.62
C ALA A 5 -21.32 2.40 38.08
N LEU A 6 -20.99 1.13 38.30
CA LEU A 6 -20.57 0.63 39.61
C LEU A 6 -19.21 1.24 40.02
N GLY A 7 -18.24 1.30 39.10
CA GLY A 7 -16.93 1.92 39.34
C GLY A 7 -17.03 3.40 39.71
N TRP A 8 -17.79 4.19 38.94
CA TRP A 8 -18.06 5.60 39.27
C TRP A 8 -18.84 5.75 40.57
N GLY A 9 -19.80 4.87 40.84
CA GLY A 9 -20.55 4.86 42.09
C GLY A 9 -19.64 4.65 43.31
N LEU A 10 -18.70 3.70 43.24
CA LEU A 10 -17.73 3.44 44.31
C LEU A 10 -16.76 4.61 44.53
N ILE A 11 -16.25 5.23 43.46
CA ILE A 11 -15.38 6.40 43.56
C ILE A 11 -16.14 7.58 44.16
N ALA A 12 -17.36 7.86 43.68
CA ALA A 12 -18.18 8.95 44.20
C ALA A 12 -18.53 8.73 45.68
N LEU A 13 -18.90 7.51 46.06
CA LEU A 13 -19.18 7.15 47.44
C LEU A 13 -17.93 7.30 48.33
N GLY A 14 -16.78 6.80 47.88
CA GLY A 14 -15.51 6.96 48.58
C GLY A 14 -15.11 8.42 48.74
N ALA A 15 -15.22 9.22 47.67
CA ALA A 15 -14.92 10.65 47.68
C ALA A 15 -15.86 11.43 48.62
N ALA A 16 -17.16 11.14 48.61
CA ALA A 16 -18.14 11.76 49.49
C ALA A 16 -17.86 11.42 50.97
N LEU A 17 -17.57 10.15 51.27
CA LEU A 17 -17.21 9.70 52.62
C LEU A 17 -15.90 10.37 53.09
N GLY A 18 -14.89 10.43 52.22
CA GLY A 18 -13.62 11.11 52.51
C GLY A 18 -13.79 12.60 52.76
N ALA A 19 -14.58 13.29 51.94
CA ALA A 19 -14.90 14.70 52.14
C ALA A 19 -15.63 14.94 53.47
N ALA A 20 -16.58 14.08 53.84
CA ALA A 20 -17.29 14.18 55.12
C ALA A 20 -16.35 14.00 56.33
N ILE A 21 -15.46 13.00 56.29
CA ILE A 21 -14.48 12.76 57.37
C ILE A 21 -13.48 13.92 57.46
N LEU A 22 -12.95 14.40 56.34
CA LEU A 22 -12.00 15.52 56.32
C LEU A 22 -12.63 16.83 56.79
N LEU A 23 -13.89 17.10 56.40
CA LEU A 23 -14.62 18.26 56.87
C LEU A 23 -14.83 18.19 58.39
N TRP A 24 -15.22 17.03 58.92
CA TRP A 24 -15.38 16.82 60.36
C TRP A 24 -14.05 17.07 61.10
N LEU A 25 -12.95 16.47 60.65
CA LEU A 25 -11.61 16.70 61.24
C LEU A 25 -11.21 18.18 61.21
N ALA A 26 -11.47 18.87 60.11
CA ALA A 26 -11.17 20.30 59.98
C ALA A 26 -12.00 21.15 60.95
N THR A 27 -13.29 20.84 61.12
CA THR A 27 -14.15 21.54 62.07
C THR A 27 -13.70 21.35 63.51
N THR A 28 -13.33 20.13 63.91
CA THR A 28 -12.88 19.83 65.27
C THR A 28 -11.47 20.38 65.56
N LEU A 29 -10.61 20.44 64.55
CA LEU A 29 -9.34 21.14 64.66
C LEU A 29 -9.54 22.64 64.87
N ALA A 30 -10.50 23.25 64.16
CA ALA A 30 -10.80 24.68 64.27
C ALA A 30 -11.43 25.07 65.61
N THR A 31 -12.13 24.16 66.30
CA THR A 31 -12.66 24.41 67.66
C THR A 31 -11.60 24.28 68.74
N GLY A 32 -10.40 23.78 68.43
CA GLY A 32 -9.30 23.58 69.39
C GLY A 32 -9.44 22.31 70.23
N ASP A 33 -10.43 21.46 69.93
CA ASP A 33 -10.70 20.22 70.67
C ASP A 33 -9.78 19.07 70.24
N LEU A 34 -8.97 19.26 69.19
CA LEU A 34 -8.17 18.21 68.58
C LEU A 34 -6.67 18.47 68.73
N GLU A 35 -6.00 17.67 69.56
CA GLU A 35 -4.54 17.63 69.61
C GLU A 35 -3.97 17.04 68.31
N ALA A 36 -2.72 17.39 67.97
CA ALA A 36 -2.07 16.92 66.74
C ALA A 36 -2.09 15.39 66.58
N GLY A 37 -2.01 14.63 67.68
CA GLY A 37 -2.13 13.16 67.66
C GLY A 37 -3.53 12.65 67.29
N GLY A 38 -4.59 13.37 67.69
CA GLY A 38 -5.97 13.06 67.33
C GLY A 38 -6.24 13.23 65.83
N PHE A 39 -5.60 14.22 65.20
CA PHE A 39 -5.72 14.45 63.76
C PHE A 39 -5.12 13.29 62.96
N ALA A 40 -3.93 12.82 63.37
CA ALA A 40 -3.28 11.68 62.74
C ALA A 40 -4.09 10.38 62.89
N LEU A 41 -4.63 10.11 64.09
CA LEU A 41 -5.52 8.97 64.31
C LEU A 41 -6.83 9.10 63.50
N GLY A 42 -7.32 10.33 63.33
CA GLY A 42 -8.49 10.64 62.50
C GLY A 42 -8.33 10.35 61.01
N LEU A 43 -7.10 10.30 60.49
CA LEU A 43 -6.84 9.92 59.10
C LEU A 43 -6.87 8.40 58.86
N ILE A 44 -6.70 7.59 59.90
CA ILE A 44 -6.77 6.12 59.80
C ILE A 44 -8.08 5.62 59.17
N PRO A 45 -9.28 6.09 59.56
CA PRO A 45 -10.52 5.67 58.90
C PRO A 45 -10.60 6.11 57.43
N VAL A 46 -9.99 7.24 57.03
CA VAL A 46 -9.89 7.60 55.61
C VAL A 46 -9.07 6.54 54.86
N VAL A 47 -7.94 6.14 55.42
CA VAL A 47 -7.08 5.11 54.81
C VAL A 47 -7.78 3.74 54.77
N LEU A 48 -8.49 3.36 55.83
CA LEU A 48 -9.12 2.03 55.90
C LEU A 48 -10.43 1.90 55.11
N PHE A 49 -11.19 3.00 54.96
CA PHE A 49 -12.51 2.93 54.33
C PHE A 49 -12.57 3.63 52.97
N VAL A 50 -11.92 4.79 52.82
CA VAL A 50 -12.00 5.59 51.58
C VAL A 50 -11.07 5.03 50.50
N LEU A 51 -9.81 4.75 50.83
CA LEU A 51 -8.83 4.24 49.85
C LEU A 51 -9.27 2.92 49.20
N PRO A 52 -9.78 1.91 49.94
CA PRO A 52 -10.26 0.68 49.30
C PRO A 52 -11.47 0.88 48.39
N LEU A 53 -12.41 1.78 48.73
CA LEU A 53 -13.55 2.10 47.88
C LEU A 53 -13.11 2.78 46.57
N VAL A 54 -12.23 3.78 46.68
CA VAL A 54 -11.69 4.48 45.51
C VAL A 54 -10.83 3.53 44.66
N GLY A 55 -9.98 2.71 45.29
CA GLY A 55 -9.15 1.71 44.62
C GLY A 55 -9.96 0.64 43.90
N ALA A 56 -11.01 0.10 44.53
CA ALA A 56 -11.93 -0.84 43.91
C ALA A 56 -12.67 -0.20 42.73
N GLY A 57 -13.16 1.03 42.89
CA GLY A 57 -13.81 1.76 41.81
C GLY A 57 -12.88 2.01 40.61
N TRP A 58 -11.62 2.36 40.87
CA TRP A 58 -10.59 2.51 39.84
C TRP A 58 -10.28 1.18 39.13
N TYR A 59 -10.16 0.09 39.88
CA TYR A 59 -9.97 -1.27 39.32
C TYR A 59 -11.12 -1.69 38.39
N PHE A 60 -12.38 -1.41 38.76
CA PHE A 60 -13.51 -1.71 37.87
C PHE A 60 -13.50 -0.85 36.61
N LEU A 61 -13.12 0.43 36.70
CA LEU A 61 -13.03 1.29 35.53
C LEU A 61 -11.91 0.86 34.58
N SER A 62 -10.74 0.49 35.09
CA SER A 62 -9.63 0.00 34.27
C SER A 62 -9.97 -1.33 33.60
N ARG A 63 -10.58 -2.27 34.34
CA ARG A 63 -11.06 -3.54 33.79
C ARG A 63 -12.15 -3.36 32.73
N ALA A 64 -13.08 -2.42 32.93
CA ALA A 64 -14.13 -2.12 31.95
C ALA A 64 -13.59 -1.50 30.65
N GLN A 65 -12.38 -0.93 30.62
CA GLN A 65 -11.74 -0.52 29.37
C GLN A 65 -11.17 -1.72 28.62
N VAL A 66 -10.56 -2.67 29.35
CA VAL A 66 -10.04 -3.93 28.78
C VAL A 66 -11.18 -4.76 28.21
N GLU A 67 -12.28 -4.94 28.95
CA GLU A 67 -13.47 -5.69 28.49
C GLU A 67 -14.07 -5.11 27.21
N VAL A 68 -14.08 -3.77 27.07
CA VAL A 68 -14.56 -3.11 25.84
C VAL A 68 -13.61 -3.35 24.67
N GLY A 69 -12.31 -3.36 24.90
CA GLY A 69 -11.32 -3.73 23.89
C GLY A 69 -11.49 -5.19 23.45
N GLU A 70 -11.59 -6.12 24.40
CA GLU A 70 -11.78 -7.56 24.13
C GLU A 70 -13.09 -7.84 23.39
N THR A 71 -14.19 -7.17 23.76
CA THR A 71 -15.48 -7.31 23.07
C THR A 71 -15.40 -6.75 21.66
N ALA A 72 -14.80 -5.57 21.46
CA ALA A 72 -14.64 -4.98 20.13
C ALA A 72 -13.74 -5.83 19.21
N ASP A 73 -12.68 -6.43 19.76
CA ASP A 73 -11.82 -7.35 19.04
C ASP A 73 -12.54 -8.65 18.68
N PHE A 74 -13.35 -9.20 19.60
CA PHE A 74 -14.19 -10.36 19.34
C PHE A 74 -15.22 -10.09 18.23
N GLU A 75 -16.01 -9.00 18.35
CA GLU A 75 -16.99 -8.59 17.34
C GLU A 75 -16.33 -8.33 15.97
N ARG A 76 -15.12 -7.77 15.95
CA ARG A 76 -14.34 -7.61 14.72
C ARG A 76 -13.98 -8.97 14.12
N ARG A 77 -13.42 -9.90 14.90
CA ARG A 77 -13.05 -11.24 14.40
C ARG A 77 -14.28 -12.01 13.91
N GLN A 78 -15.41 -11.90 14.62
CA GLN A 78 -16.66 -12.51 14.20
C GLN A 78 -17.14 -11.97 12.85
N ARG A 79 -17.11 -10.64 12.65
CA ARG A 79 -17.46 -10.04 11.36
C ARG A 79 -16.55 -10.51 10.22
N ILE A 80 -15.25 -10.64 10.48
CA ILE A 80 -14.29 -11.14 9.48
C ILE A 80 -14.60 -12.61 9.15
N PHE A 81 -14.86 -13.44 10.16
CA PHE A 81 -15.24 -14.84 9.97
C PHE A 81 -16.52 -14.99 9.15
N GLU A 82 -17.58 -14.24 9.49
CA GLU A 82 -18.84 -14.26 8.76
C GLU A 82 -18.65 -13.82 7.30
N ALA A 83 -17.84 -12.78 7.06
CA ALA A 83 -17.51 -12.32 5.71
C ALA A 83 -16.71 -13.38 4.93
N ASP A 84 -15.71 -14.00 5.55
CA ASP A 84 -14.89 -15.06 4.94
C ASP A 84 -15.72 -16.29 4.57
N LYS A 85 -16.63 -16.69 5.45
CA LYS A 85 -17.57 -17.79 5.21
C LYS A 85 -18.47 -17.50 4.01
N LEU A 86 -19.12 -16.34 3.99
CA LEU A 86 -20.00 -15.93 2.88
C LEU A 86 -19.24 -15.82 1.55
N PHE A 87 -18.00 -15.29 1.60
CA PHE A 87 -17.13 -15.22 0.44
C PHE A 87 -16.80 -16.62 -0.10
N SER A 88 -16.40 -17.53 0.78
CA SER A 88 -16.00 -18.90 0.41
C SER A 88 -17.18 -19.70 -0.15
N GLU A 89 -18.36 -19.59 0.45
CA GLU A 89 -19.60 -20.20 -0.08
C GLU A 89 -19.88 -19.69 -1.51
N ARG A 90 -19.82 -18.37 -1.71
CA ARG A 90 -20.05 -17.76 -3.03
C ARG A 90 -18.99 -18.16 -4.05
N LEU A 91 -17.71 -18.17 -3.68
CA LEU A 91 -16.62 -18.53 -4.57
C LEU A 91 -16.71 -20.00 -4.98
N ARG A 92 -17.03 -20.89 -4.03
CA ARG A 92 -17.28 -22.32 -4.29
C ARG A 92 -18.39 -22.51 -5.33
N ASP A 93 -19.53 -21.83 -5.14
CA ASP A 93 -20.66 -21.92 -6.05
C ASP A 93 -20.30 -21.44 -7.46
N GLU A 94 -19.50 -20.37 -7.56
CA GLU A 94 -19.00 -19.82 -8.81
C GLU A 94 -18.08 -20.81 -9.54
N LEU A 95 -17.06 -21.33 -8.85
CA LEU A 95 -16.11 -22.29 -9.42
C LEU A 95 -16.81 -23.58 -9.86
N THR A 96 -17.74 -24.09 -9.05
CA THR A 96 -18.56 -25.27 -9.39
C THR A 96 -19.41 -25.03 -10.62
N ARG A 97 -20.02 -23.84 -10.73
CA ARG A 97 -20.81 -23.45 -11.90
C ARG A 97 -19.92 -23.37 -13.15
N GLN A 98 -18.73 -22.78 -13.04
CA GLN A 98 -17.77 -22.65 -14.14
C GLN A 98 -17.26 -24.00 -14.62
N ALA A 99 -16.94 -24.93 -13.72
CA ALA A 99 -16.57 -26.29 -14.07
C ALA A 99 -17.69 -27.00 -14.88
N ARG A 100 -18.95 -26.88 -14.46
CA ARG A 100 -20.11 -27.41 -15.20
C ARG A 100 -20.34 -26.74 -16.54
N ARG A 101 -20.14 -25.42 -16.63
CA ARG A 101 -20.24 -24.69 -17.90
C ARG A 101 -19.18 -25.14 -18.89
N LEU A 102 -17.96 -25.39 -18.41
CA LEU A 102 -16.85 -25.84 -19.24
C LEU A 102 -17.14 -27.22 -19.89
N ASP A 103 -17.87 -28.10 -19.20
CA ASP A 103 -18.35 -29.37 -19.79
C ASP A 103 -19.31 -29.16 -20.96
N GLY A 104 -20.20 -28.16 -20.86
CA GLY A 104 -21.14 -27.81 -21.93
C GLY A 104 -20.50 -27.01 -23.06
N ALA A 105 -19.50 -26.19 -22.74
CA ALA A 105 -18.84 -25.27 -23.66
C ALA A 105 -17.67 -25.89 -24.41
N ALA A 106 -17.25 -27.12 -24.10
CA ALA A 106 -16.21 -27.84 -24.83
C ALA A 106 -16.81 -28.53 -26.08
N PRO A 107 -16.77 -27.93 -27.29
CA PRO A 107 -17.37 -28.56 -28.44
C PRO A 107 -16.67 -29.89 -28.73
N ARG A 108 -17.47 -30.87 -29.20
CA ARG A 108 -16.94 -32.15 -29.71
C ARG A 108 -15.87 -31.97 -30.79
N ALA A 109 -15.83 -30.79 -31.42
CA ALA A 109 -14.90 -30.40 -32.47
C ALA A 109 -13.53 -29.89 -31.98
N LEU A 110 -13.28 -29.77 -30.67
CA LEU A 110 -11.96 -29.36 -30.18
C LEU A 110 -10.87 -30.37 -30.57
N PRO A 111 -9.67 -29.91 -30.98
CA PRO A 111 -8.50 -30.76 -31.15
C PRO A 111 -8.25 -31.62 -29.90
N SER A 112 -7.74 -32.85 -30.07
CA SER A 112 -7.52 -33.79 -28.96
C SER A 112 -6.66 -33.19 -27.84
N GLY A 113 -5.61 -32.44 -28.19
CA GLY A 113 -4.77 -31.72 -27.23
C GLY A 113 -5.54 -30.68 -26.41
N SER A 114 -6.35 -29.85 -27.07
CA SER A 114 -7.20 -28.85 -26.42
C SER A 114 -8.23 -29.48 -25.50
N ARG A 115 -8.84 -30.62 -25.89
CA ARG A 115 -9.79 -31.36 -25.04
C ARG A 115 -9.14 -31.87 -23.76
N ALA A 116 -7.94 -32.43 -23.85
CA ALA A 116 -7.22 -32.90 -22.68
C ALA A 116 -6.88 -31.76 -21.71
N THR A 117 -6.48 -30.59 -22.23
CA THR A 117 -6.22 -29.42 -21.39
C THR A 117 -7.50 -28.87 -20.75
N VAL A 118 -8.61 -28.76 -21.50
CA VAL A 118 -9.91 -28.35 -20.94
C VAL A 118 -10.36 -29.30 -19.81
N ALA A 119 -10.18 -30.61 -19.98
CA ALA A 119 -10.49 -31.57 -18.92
C ALA A 119 -9.63 -31.36 -17.66
N ARG A 120 -8.32 -31.07 -17.80
CA ARG A 120 -7.46 -30.72 -16.66
C ARG A 120 -7.88 -29.42 -15.99
N VAL A 121 -8.25 -28.40 -16.76
CA VAL A 121 -8.75 -27.13 -16.23
C VAL A 121 -10.03 -27.35 -15.42
N ARG A 122 -10.96 -28.16 -15.94
CA ARG A 122 -12.18 -28.55 -15.21
C ARG A 122 -11.85 -29.23 -13.89
N THR A 123 -10.99 -30.26 -13.89
CA THR A 123 -10.56 -30.92 -12.64
C THR A 123 -9.96 -29.93 -11.65
N ARG A 124 -9.10 -29.01 -12.10
CA ARG A 124 -8.55 -27.97 -11.22
C ARG A 124 -9.61 -27.05 -10.63
N LEU A 125 -10.66 -26.69 -11.38
CA LEU A 125 -11.76 -25.88 -10.85
C LEU A 125 -12.59 -26.65 -9.81
N ASP A 126 -12.83 -27.93 -10.04
CA ASP A 126 -13.49 -28.81 -9.07
C ASP A 126 -12.64 -28.93 -7.79
N ASP A 127 -11.32 -29.14 -7.91
CA ASP A 127 -10.39 -29.20 -6.78
C ASP A 127 -10.37 -27.87 -5.99
N LEU A 128 -10.31 -26.73 -6.68
CA LEU A 128 -10.35 -25.40 -6.04
C LEU A 128 -11.69 -25.17 -5.31
N ALA A 129 -12.80 -25.57 -5.91
CA ALA A 129 -14.12 -25.47 -5.27
C ALA A 129 -14.22 -26.35 -4.01
N GLU A 130 -13.57 -27.52 -4.02
CA GLU A 130 -13.47 -28.39 -2.86
C GLU A 130 -12.63 -27.76 -1.74
N VAL A 131 -11.45 -27.21 -2.07
CA VAL A 131 -10.56 -26.54 -1.11
C VAL A 131 -11.25 -25.34 -0.45
N VAL A 132 -11.84 -24.45 -1.25
CA VAL A 132 -12.60 -23.28 -0.76
C VAL A 132 -13.81 -23.73 0.08
N GLY A 133 -14.39 -24.87 -0.27
CA GLY A 133 -15.55 -25.43 0.37
C GLY A 133 -15.29 -26.32 1.59
N ALA A 134 -14.03 -26.58 1.94
CA ALA A 134 -13.69 -27.41 3.08
C ALA A 134 -14.32 -26.80 4.34
N SER A 135 -14.98 -27.63 5.15
CA SER A 135 -15.81 -27.18 6.27
C SER A 135 -15.00 -26.32 7.24
N TYR A 136 -15.43 -25.06 7.40
CA TYR A 136 -14.90 -24.16 8.40
C TYR A 136 -15.35 -24.60 9.80
N ASP A 137 -14.45 -25.24 10.54
CA ASP A 137 -14.59 -25.35 11.98
C ASP A 137 -14.33 -23.95 12.57
N GLU A 138 -15.41 -23.30 13.03
CA GLU A 138 -15.37 -21.97 13.64
C GLU A 138 -14.36 -21.91 14.79
N SER A 139 -14.26 -22.97 15.60
CA SER A 139 -13.33 -23.02 16.72
C SER A 139 -11.87 -23.10 16.26
N ALA A 140 -11.61 -23.84 15.18
CA ALA A 140 -10.28 -23.91 14.56
C ALA A 140 -9.90 -22.56 13.93
N TRP A 141 -10.85 -21.87 13.29
CA TRP A 141 -10.63 -20.58 12.64
C TRP A 141 -10.15 -19.52 13.63
N TYR A 142 -10.82 -19.35 14.77
CA TYR A 142 -10.40 -18.36 15.77
C TYR A 142 -9.02 -18.68 16.39
N GLY A 143 -8.61 -19.95 16.38
CA GLY A 143 -7.31 -20.40 16.90
C GLY A 143 -6.15 -20.22 15.92
N SER A 144 -6.40 -20.27 14.62
CA SER A 144 -5.37 -20.21 13.58
C SER A 144 -5.20 -18.84 12.92
N VAL A 145 -6.24 -18.01 12.89
CA VAL A 145 -6.18 -16.71 12.20
C VAL A 145 -5.30 -15.70 12.93
N ARG A 146 -4.36 -15.09 12.19
CA ARG A 146 -3.37 -14.12 12.71
C ARG A 146 -3.48 -12.75 12.05
N LEU A 147 -4.69 -12.24 11.87
CA LEU A 147 -4.94 -10.95 11.21
C LEU A 147 -4.69 -9.75 12.14
N GLN A 148 -3.86 -8.83 11.67
CA GLN A 148 -3.71 -7.48 12.23
C GLN A 148 -4.84 -6.56 11.75
N LEU A 149 -4.92 -5.36 12.32
CA LEU A 149 -5.97 -4.39 11.98
C LEU A 149 -5.91 -4.00 10.49
N ASP A 150 -4.71 -3.81 9.95
CA ASP A 150 -4.49 -3.39 8.57
C ASP A 150 -4.75 -4.49 7.53
N ASP A 151 -4.77 -5.75 7.97
CA ASP A 151 -4.91 -6.90 7.06
C ASP A 151 -6.35 -7.07 6.55
N GLU A 152 -7.35 -6.48 7.24
CA GLU A 152 -8.76 -6.54 6.82
C GLU A 152 -8.98 -5.86 5.46
N ALA A 153 -8.35 -4.70 5.23
CA ALA A 153 -8.42 -4.01 3.96
C ALA A 153 -7.73 -4.80 2.84
N MET A 154 -6.65 -5.51 3.17
CA MET A 154 -5.94 -6.37 2.22
C MET A 154 -6.76 -7.61 1.86
N LEU A 155 -7.43 -8.23 2.84
CA LEU A 155 -8.31 -9.37 2.63
C LEU A 155 -9.46 -9.01 1.67
N ARG A 156 -10.12 -7.87 1.89
CA ARG A 156 -11.18 -7.39 0.98
C ARG A 156 -10.69 -7.18 -0.45
N ARG A 157 -9.46 -6.67 -0.63
CA ARG A 157 -8.85 -6.54 -1.97
C ARG A 157 -8.64 -7.90 -2.63
N TYR A 158 -8.24 -8.92 -1.88
CA TYR A 158 -8.12 -10.28 -2.40
C TYR A 158 -9.48 -10.85 -2.81
N ASP A 159 -10.51 -10.61 -2.00
CA ASP A 159 -11.88 -11.03 -2.32
C ASP A 159 -12.35 -10.38 -3.64
N ASP A 160 -12.12 -9.07 -3.81
CA ASP A 160 -12.46 -8.35 -5.04
C ASP A 160 -11.68 -8.86 -6.26
N LEU A 161 -10.37 -9.11 -6.11
CA LEU A 161 -9.51 -9.63 -7.17
C LEU A 161 -9.91 -11.05 -7.62
N LEU A 162 -10.29 -11.91 -6.67
CA LEU A 162 -10.78 -13.25 -6.94
C LEU A 162 -12.12 -13.22 -7.66
N LEU A 163 -13.04 -12.35 -7.23
CA LEU A 163 -14.32 -12.16 -7.90
C LEU A 163 -14.17 -11.59 -9.32
N GLU A 164 -13.21 -10.71 -9.56
CA GLU A 164 -12.94 -10.23 -10.93
C GLU A 164 -12.27 -11.31 -11.79
N SER A 165 -11.36 -12.09 -11.21
CA SER A 165 -10.71 -13.21 -11.90
C SER A 165 -11.71 -14.30 -12.30
N THR A 166 -12.72 -14.58 -11.46
CA THR A 166 -13.79 -15.53 -11.81
C THR A 166 -14.69 -14.98 -12.91
N ARG A 167 -15.06 -13.69 -12.89
CA ARG A 167 -15.80 -13.06 -14.01
C ARG A 167 -15.01 -13.08 -15.32
N ARG A 168 -13.69 -12.87 -15.24
CA ARG A 168 -12.81 -13.01 -16.42
C ARG A 168 -12.84 -14.45 -16.93
N LEU A 169 -12.70 -15.44 -16.05
CA LEU A 169 -12.77 -16.85 -16.42
C LEU A 169 -14.08 -17.19 -17.13
N ASP A 170 -15.23 -16.67 -16.67
CA ASP A 170 -16.51 -16.84 -17.37
C ASP A 170 -16.48 -16.34 -18.81
N ARG A 171 -15.89 -15.16 -19.06
CA ARG A 171 -15.73 -14.59 -20.42
C ARG A 171 -14.86 -15.49 -21.30
N GLU A 172 -13.79 -16.05 -20.75
CA GLU A 172 -12.91 -16.97 -21.48
C GLU A 172 -13.62 -18.30 -21.81
N ILE A 173 -14.46 -18.81 -20.89
CA ILE A 173 -15.30 -19.99 -21.14
C ILE A 173 -16.27 -19.73 -22.30
N ASP A 174 -16.92 -18.56 -22.32
CA ASP A 174 -17.84 -18.18 -23.41
C ASP A 174 -17.12 -17.99 -24.75
N GLY A 175 -15.89 -17.46 -24.73
CA GLY A 175 -15.04 -17.30 -25.93
C GLY A 175 -14.60 -18.62 -26.57
N LEU A 176 -14.58 -19.72 -25.81
CA LEU A 176 -14.06 -21.02 -26.27
C LEU A 176 -14.84 -21.58 -27.47
N SER A 177 -16.16 -21.43 -27.48
CA SER A 177 -17.01 -21.90 -28.59
C SER A 177 -16.72 -21.14 -29.89
N GLY A 178 -16.57 -19.82 -29.81
CA GLY A 178 -16.22 -18.97 -30.95
C GLY A 178 -14.81 -19.26 -31.47
N ALA A 179 -13.85 -19.44 -30.56
CA ALA A 179 -12.47 -19.79 -30.92
C ALA A 179 -12.37 -21.15 -31.61
N SER A 180 -13.22 -22.12 -31.24
CA SER A 180 -13.29 -23.40 -31.94
C SER A 180 -13.78 -23.26 -33.39
N ALA A 181 -14.78 -22.43 -33.65
CA ALA A 181 -15.27 -22.18 -35.01
C ALA A 181 -14.23 -21.43 -35.86
N ALA A 182 -13.46 -20.53 -35.24
CA ALA A 182 -12.41 -19.74 -35.89
C ALA A 182 -11.06 -20.47 -36.05
N GLY A 183 -10.92 -21.70 -35.55
CA GLY A 183 -9.66 -22.45 -35.60
C GLY A 183 -8.59 -21.94 -34.62
N THR A 184 -8.94 -21.09 -33.65
CA THR A 184 -8.03 -20.50 -32.64
C THR A 184 -8.18 -21.12 -31.24
N ALA A 185 -8.84 -22.28 -31.14
CA ALA A 185 -9.12 -22.97 -29.88
C ALA A 185 -7.90 -23.20 -28.98
N ALA A 186 -6.73 -23.50 -29.55
CA ALA A 186 -5.52 -23.75 -28.76
C ALA A 186 -5.10 -22.50 -27.94
N ALA A 187 -5.17 -21.32 -28.54
CA ALA A 187 -4.85 -20.07 -27.86
C ALA A 187 -5.88 -19.76 -26.76
N ALA A 188 -7.18 -19.91 -27.06
CA ALA A 188 -8.24 -19.72 -26.06
C ALA A 188 -8.07 -20.65 -24.85
N VAL A 189 -7.71 -21.92 -25.08
CA VAL A 189 -7.45 -22.88 -24.00
C VAL A 189 -6.22 -22.49 -23.16
N SER A 190 -5.16 -21.94 -23.77
CA SER A 190 -4.01 -21.44 -23.00
C SER A 190 -4.36 -20.22 -22.12
N VAL A 191 -5.21 -19.32 -22.62
CA VAL A 191 -5.70 -18.17 -21.83
C VAL A 191 -6.56 -18.65 -20.67
N LEU A 192 -7.41 -19.65 -20.90
CA LEU A 192 -8.21 -20.29 -19.86
C LEU A 192 -7.33 -20.91 -18.76
N GLU A 193 -6.28 -21.65 -19.13
CA GLU A 193 -5.35 -22.25 -18.17
C GLU A 193 -4.60 -21.18 -17.35
N ALA A 194 -4.18 -20.09 -17.98
CA ALA A 194 -3.56 -18.95 -17.29
C ALA A 194 -4.53 -18.28 -16.31
N ALA A 195 -5.80 -18.13 -16.68
CA ALA A 195 -6.83 -17.56 -15.80
C ALA A 195 -7.04 -18.41 -14.53
N VAL A 196 -7.11 -19.74 -14.66
CA VAL A 196 -7.24 -20.63 -13.49
C VAL A 196 -5.98 -20.60 -12.61
N THR A 197 -4.80 -20.54 -13.22
CA THR A 197 -3.54 -20.43 -12.48
C THR A 197 -3.49 -19.14 -11.66
N ASN A 198 -4.00 -18.03 -12.22
CA ASN A 198 -4.10 -16.76 -11.51
C ASN A 198 -5.06 -16.85 -10.31
N ILE A 199 -6.24 -17.45 -10.47
CA ILE A 199 -7.19 -17.68 -9.37
C ILE A 199 -6.53 -18.49 -8.25
N GLN A 200 -5.86 -19.59 -8.59
CA GLN A 200 -5.17 -20.43 -7.61
C GLN A 200 -4.10 -19.63 -6.83
N THR A 201 -3.33 -18.79 -7.52
CA THR A 201 -2.28 -17.98 -6.91
C THR A 201 -2.87 -16.94 -5.94
N GLN A 202 -3.94 -16.25 -6.36
CA GLN A 202 -4.63 -15.27 -5.51
C GLN A 202 -5.28 -15.93 -4.30
N LEU A 203 -5.85 -17.14 -4.46
CA LEU A 203 -6.43 -17.90 -3.35
C LEU A 203 -5.36 -18.30 -2.34
N GLN A 204 -4.22 -18.81 -2.81
CA GLN A 204 -3.09 -19.16 -1.93
C GLN A 204 -2.58 -17.95 -1.14
N GLN A 205 -2.42 -16.79 -1.80
CA GLN A 205 -1.99 -15.56 -1.14
C GLN A 205 -2.98 -15.09 -0.07
N ARG A 206 -4.28 -15.20 -0.36
CA ARG A 206 -5.35 -14.91 0.59
C ARG A 206 -5.29 -15.84 1.79
N GLU A 207 -5.12 -17.14 1.57
CA GLU A 207 -4.99 -18.13 2.65
C GLU A 207 -3.73 -17.91 3.48
N ASP A 208 -2.60 -17.56 2.86
CA ASP A 208 -1.36 -17.23 3.58
C ASP A 208 -1.54 -15.99 4.47
N LEU A 209 -2.27 -14.97 4.00
CA LEU A 209 -2.63 -13.81 4.81
C LEU A 209 -3.52 -14.20 5.98
N LEU A 210 -4.57 -14.99 5.74
CA LEU A 210 -5.53 -15.43 6.78
C LEU A 210 -4.86 -16.28 7.86
N TRP A 211 -4.16 -17.34 7.46
CA TRP A 211 -3.67 -18.38 8.37
C TRP A 211 -2.28 -18.09 8.91
N ARG A 212 -1.40 -17.50 8.10
CA ARG A 212 0.01 -17.28 8.49
C ARG A 212 0.26 -15.84 8.90
N GLY A 213 -0.70 -14.93 8.67
CA GLY A 213 -0.44 -13.49 8.78
C GLY A 213 0.65 -13.02 7.82
N GLN A 214 0.98 -13.85 6.81
CA GLN A 214 2.02 -13.54 5.85
C GLN A 214 1.39 -12.62 4.83
N ARG A 215 1.67 -11.33 4.97
CA ARG A 215 1.49 -10.42 3.85
C ARG A 215 2.34 -10.97 2.71
N PRO A 216 1.77 -11.12 1.50
CA PRO A 216 2.58 -11.41 0.34
C PRO A 216 3.72 -10.39 0.30
N PRO A 217 4.91 -10.75 -0.22
CA PRO A 217 5.93 -9.76 -0.50
C PRO A 217 5.21 -8.64 -1.25
N GLU A 218 5.28 -7.40 -0.74
CA GLU A 218 4.55 -6.28 -1.34
C GLU A 218 4.76 -6.38 -2.83
N VAL A 219 3.69 -6.74 -3.55
CA VAL A 219 3.71 -6.86 -5.00
C VAL A 219 4.35 -5.58 -5.46
N ALA A 220 5.55 -5.73 -6.06
CA ALA A 220 6.43 -4.61 -6.35
C ALA A 220 5.54 -3.54 -6.96
N PRO A 221 5.52 -2.29 -6.46
CA PRO A 221 4.54 -1.29 -6.88
C PRO A 221 4.31 -1.22 -8.41
N LEU A 222 5.37 -1.53 -9.16
CA LEU A 222 5.42 -1.89 -10.57
C LEU A 222 4.33 -2.85 -11.09
N GLU A 223 4.13 -4.02 -10.47
CA GLU A 223 3.15 -5.03 -10.91
C GLU A 223 1.71 -4.58 -10.66
N ARG A 224 1.48 -3.78 -9.61
CA ARG A 224 0.17 -3.15 -9.37
C ARG A 224 -0.17 -2.12 -10.45
N LEU A 225 0.84 -1.41 -10.97
CA LEU A 225 0.66 -0.45 -12.07
C LEU A 225 0.41 -1.16 -13.40
N ARG A 226 1.11 -2.28 -13.67
CA ARG A 226 0.89 -3.09 -14.89
C ARG A 226 -0.55 -3.59 -15.06
N LEU A 227 -1.26 -3.86 -13.96
CA LEU A 227 -2.65 -4.35 -13.98
C LEU A 227 -3.69 -3.25 -14.21
N SER A 228 -3.34 -1.97 -14.07
CA SER A 228 -4.30 -0.86 -14.04
C SER A 228 -3.93 0.38 -14.86
N ALA A 229 -2.72 0.48 -15.41
CA ALA A 229 -2.26 1.66 -16.13
C ALA A 229 -2.45 1.58 -17.66
N SER A 230 -2.82 2.72 -18.26
CA SER A 230 -2.79 2.92 -19.71
C SER A 230 -1.38 3.28 -20.18
N ARG A 231 -0.91 2.66 -21.27
CA ARG A 231 0.39 2.98 -21.90
C ARG A 231 0.30 4.26 -22.71
N HIS A 232 1.28 5.13 -22.54
CA HIS A 232 1.43 6.37 -23.30
C HIS A 232 2.89 6.58 -23.69
N HIS A 233 3.12 7.30 -24.79
CA HIS A 233 4.45 7.69 -25.27
C HIS A 233 4.54 9.21 -25.45
N GLY A 234 5.77 9.72 -25.45
CA GLY A 234 6.08 11.10 -25.83
C GLY A 234 6.18 12.10 -24.67
N LEU A 235 6.73 13.27 -24.98
CA LEU A 235 7.08 14.31 -24.00
C LEU A 235 5.89 14.85 -23.20
N GLY A 236 4.69 14.86 -23.79
CA GLY A 236 3.47 15.25 -23.07
C GLY A 236 3.17 14.31 -21.90
N ALA A 237 3.25 13.00 -22.13
CA ALA A 237 3.05 11.99 -21.08
C ALA A 237 4.13 12.08 -19.99
N LEU A 238 5.38 12.34 -20.38
CA LEU A 238 6.50 12.52 -19.45
C LEU A 238 6.37 13.79 -18.59
N GLY A 239 5.81 14.88 -19.13
CA GLY A 239 5.53 16.10 -18.36
C GLY A 239 4.37 15.94 -17.35
N GLU A 240 3.44 15.04 -17.64
CA GLU A 240 2.28 14.72 -16.80
C GLU A 240 2.61 13.71 -15.68
N LEU A 241 3.75 13.04 -15.76
CA LEU A 241 4.20 11.98 -14.83
C LEU A 241 4.11 12.44 -13.36
N ALA A 242 3.52 11.62 -12.50
CA ALA A 242 3.40 11.87 -11.07
C ALA A 242 4.07 10.79 -10.23
N VAL A 243 4.26 11.11 -8.94
CA VAL A 243 4.67 10.14 -7.94
C VAL A 243 3.67 8.98 -7.92
N GLY A 244 4.20 7.76 -7.99
CA GLY A 244 3.44 6.53 -8.05
C GLY A 244 3.03 6.09 -9.47
N ASP A 245 3.36 6.85 -10.52
CA ASP A 245 3.34 6.34 -11.89
C ASP A 245 4.58 5.47 -12.16
N ALA A 246 4.58 4.73 -13.27
CA ALA A 246 5.73 3.92 -13.70
C ALA A 246 6.22 4.31 -15.10
N VAL A 247 7.48 4.00 -15.35
CA VAL A 247 8.17 4.27 -16.61
C VAL A 247 8.93 3.02 -17.04
N THR A 248 8.83 2.62 -18.30
CA THR A 248 9.66 1.56 -18.88
C THR A 248 10.71 2.17 -19.79
N TYR A 249 11.97 1.78 -19.60
CA TYR A 249 13.10 2.14 -20.45
C TYR A 249 14.03 0.94 -20.57
N GLU A 250 14.45 0.60 -21.80
CA GLU A 250 15.29 -0.59 -22.07
C GLU A 250 14.79 -1.88 -21.41
N GLN A 251 13.47 -2.13 -21.51
CA GLN A 251 12.80 -3.30 -20.91
C GLN A 251 12.88 -3.36 -19.37
N THR A 252 13.41 -2.31 -18.73
CA THR A 252 13.45 -2.15 -17.29
C THR A 252 12.37 -1.17 -16.87
N ASP A 253 11.57 -1.59 -15.90
CA ASP A 253 10.46 -0.82 -15.39
C ASP A 253 10.90 -0.12 -14.09
N TYR A 254 10.57 1.16 -13.98
CA TYR A 254 10.91 2.02 -12.86
C TYR A 254 9.64 2.60 -12.23
N LEU A 255 9.62 2.71 -10.90
CA LEU A 255 8.61 3.47 -10.18
C LEU A 255 9.07 4.92 -9.97
N VAL A 256 8.16 5.87 -10.14
CA VAL A 256 8.40 7.28 -9.83
C VAL A 256 8.18 7.51 -8.33
N GLU A 257 9.26 7.68 -7.57
CA GLU A 257 9.19 7.93 -6.12
C GLU A 257 9.09 9.41 -5.77
N ALA A 258 9.73 10.26 -6.58
CA ALA A 258 9.72 11.69 -6.37
C ALA A 258 9.66 12.45 -7.70
N ARG A 259 9.05 13.63 -7.67
CA ARG A 259 8.99 14.59 -8.77
C ARG A 259 9.57 15.91 -8.30
N LEU A 260 10.57 16.40 -9.00
CA LEU A 260 11.14 17.73 -8.81
C LEU A 260 10.72 18.61 -9.98
N THR A 261 10.11 19.74 -9.67
CA THR A 261 9.74 20.75 -10.67
C THR A 261 10.62 21.97 -10.47
N TYR A 262 11.43 22.28 -11.48
CA TYR A 262 12.34 23.42 -11.47
C TYR A 262 11.72 24.55 -12.27
N PHE A 263 11.94 25.79 -11.80
CA PHE A 263 11.56 27.00 -12.51
C PHE A 263 12.70 28.02 -12.48
N SER A 264 13.13 28.47 -13.66
CA SER A 264 14.14 29.51 -13.83
C SER A 264 13.84 30.32 -15.10
N GLN A 265 13.93 31.65 -15.00
CA GLN A 265 13.78 32.57 -16.14
C GLN A 265 12.51 32.32 -17.01
N GLY A 266 11.39 31.92 -16.39
CA GLY A 266 10.14 31.65 -17.11
C GLY A 266 10.08 30.27 -17.78
N GLN A 267 11.09 29.43 -17.61
CA GLN A 267 11.16 28.07 -18.13
C GLN A 267 11.02 27.06 -16.99
N SER A 268 10.33 25.94 -17.27
CA SER A 268 10.18 24.83 -16.34
C SER A 268 10.76 23.54 -16.92
N TRP A 269 11.35 22.73 -16.06
CA TRP A 269 11.73 21.36 -16.37
C TRP A 269 11.47 20.45 -15.17
N PHE A 270 11.50 19.15 -15.41
CA PHE A 270 11.21 18.14 -14.40
C PHE A 270 12.39 17.20 -14.24
N THR A 271 12.60 16.74 -13.01
CA THR A 271 13.47 15.59 -12.71
C THR A 271 12.69 14.60 -11.86
N PHE A 272 12.69 13.33 -12.25
CA PHE A 272 11.96 12.27 -11.56
C PHE A 272 12.93 11.28 -10.94
N LEU A 273 12.73 10.94 -9.67
CA LEU A 273 13.45 9.85 -9.00
C LEU A 273 12.81 8.52 -9.40
N LEU A 274 13.58 7.67 -10.04
CA LEU A 274 13.19 6.37 -10.57
C LEU A 274 13.82 5.24 -9.74
N ARG A 275 13.01 4.26 -9.34
CA ARG A 275 13.49 3.08 -8.59
C ARG A 275 13.04 1.75 -9.18
N ASP A 276 14.02 0.87 -9.31
CA ASP A 276 13.94 -0.53 -9.76
C ASP A 276 14.79 -1.47 -8.85
N GLY A 277 15.27 -0.94 -7.72
CA GLY A 277 16.33 -1.53 -6.88
C GLY A 277 17.60 -0.67 -6.83
N GLY A 278 17.79 0.22 -7.81
CA GLY A 278 18.80 1.28 -7.82
C GLY A 278 18.22 2.69 -7.71
N GLU A 279 19.10 3.69 -7.81
CA GLU A 279 18.72 5.10 -7.93
C GLU A 279 19.01 5.60 -9.33
N ARG A 280 17.98 6.03 -10.06
CA ARG A 280 18.12 6.74 -11.34
C ARG A 280 17.27 7.99 -11.35
N TRP A 281 17.64 8.95 -12.19
CA TRP A 281 16.97 10.24 -12.29
C TRP A 281 16.64 10.53 -13.75
N LEU A 282 15.36 10.71 -14.07
CA LEU A 282 14.90 11.06 -15.40
C LEU A 282 14.68 12.57 -15.48
N ARG A 283 15.50 13.27 -16.26
CA ARG A 283 15.38 14.72 -16.49
C ARG A 283 14.65 14.99 -17.80
N VAL A 284 13.52 15.70 -17.72
CA VAL A 284 12.68 16.09 -18.86
C VAL A 284 12.69 17.60 -19.01
N VAL A 285 13.14 18.12 -20.16
CA VAL A 285 13.13 19.55 -20.50
C VAL A 285 12.17 19.78 -21.67
N PRO A 286 10.89 20.10 -21.41
CA PRO A 286 9.88 20.21 -22.46
C PRO A 286 10.20 21.25 -23.53
N ALA A 287 10.79 22.39 -23.15
CA ALA A 287 11.08 23.51 -24.05
C ALA A 287 12.06 23.15 -25.18
N THR A 288 12.97 22.21 -24.94
CA THR A 288 13.98 21.77 -25.91
C THR A 288 13.81 20.31 -26.32
N SER A 289 12.74 19.65 -25.86
CA SER A 289 12.54 18.21 -26.05
C SER A 289 13.71 17.35 -25.55
N ALA A 290 14.54 17.86 -24.64
CA ALA A 290 15.73 17.16 -24.17
C ALA A 290 15.36 16.23 -23.00
N LEU A 291 15.84 14.99 -23.06
CA LEU A 291 15.58 13.95 -22.07
C LEU A 291 16.88 13.26 -21.70
N ALA A 292 17.11 13.04 -20.42
CA ALA A 292 18.32 12.34 -19.97
C ALA A 292 18.03 11.40 -18.80
N LEU A 293 18.69 10.25 -18.80
CA LEU A 293 18.70 9.32 -17.67
C LEU A 293 20.02 9.45 -16.93
N LEU A 294 19.96 9.82 -15.67
CA LEU A 294 21.09 10.18 -14.83
C LEU A 294 21.23 9.21 -13.64
N VAL A 295 22.44 9.08 -13.14
CA VAL A 295 22.83 8.31 -11.96
C VAL A 295 23.68 9.22 -11.06
N PRO A 296 23.46 9.21 -9.73
CA PRO A 296 24.25 10.01 -8.81
C PRO A 296 25.74 9.57 -8.82
N THR A 297 26.65 10.53 -8.68
CA THR A 297 28.09 10.26 -8.52
C THR A 297 28.63 10.92 -7.24
N THR A 298 29.65 10.29 -6.66
CA THR A 298 30.36 10.82 -5.47
C THR A 298 31.41 11.86 -5.83
N GLU A 299 31.81 11.91 -7.10
CA GLU A 299 32.82 12.84 -7.59
C GLU A 299 32.17 14.18 -7.99
N THR A 300 32.15 15.11 -7.04
CA THR A 300 31.56 16.44 -7.22
C THR A 300 32.65 17.49 -7.40
N PRO A 301 32.75 18.17 -8.56
CA PRO A 301 33.73 19.24 -8.76
C PRO A 301 33.45 20.44 -7.84
N ALA A 302 34.50 21.19 -7.50
CA ALA A 302 34.38 22.39 -6.69
C ALA A 302 33.78 23.54 -7.51
N GLY A 303 32.62 24.04 -7.07
CA GLY A 303 31.90 25.11 -7.77
C GLY A 303 31.34 24.66 -9.12
N THR A 304 31.07 25.60 -10.02
CA THR A 304 30.51 25.33 -11.36
C THR A 304 31.54 25.70 -12.44
N PRO A 305 32.65 24.96 -12.60
CA PRO A 305 33.69 25.32 -13.56
C PRO A 305 33.17 25.30 -15.01
N GLU A 306 33.84 26.00 -15.94
CA GLU A 306 33.45 25.98 -17.36
C GLU A 306 33.67 24.60 -18.01
N THR A 307 34.72 23.91 -17.58
CA THR A 307 35.04 22.55 -17.99
C THR A 307 35.53 21.75 -16.78
N PHE A 308 35.26 20.45 -16.77
CA PHE A 308 35.86 19.54 -15.80
C PHE A 308 36.00 18.14 -16.40
N GLN A 309 36.94 17.36 -15.87
CA GLN A 309 37.08 15.96 -16.23
C GLN A 309 36.45 15.09 -15.14
N LEU A 310 35.68 14.11 -15.57
CA LEU A 310 35.04 13.15 -14.68
C LEU A 310 35.02 11.79 -15.37
N ALA A 311 35.48 10.74 -14.67
CA ALA A 311 35.65 9.40 -15.23
C ALA A 311 36.45 9.36 -16.56
N GLY A 312 37.37 10.30 -16.77
CA GLY A 312 38.17 10.40 -18.00
C GLY A 312 37.48 11.12 -19.18
N THR A 313 36.22 11.52 -19.03
CA THR A 313 35.51 12.35 -20.02
C THR A 313 35.64 13.83 -19.69
N LEU A 314 35.97 14.66 -20.69
CA LEU A 314 35.95 16.11 -20.56
C LEU A 314 34.54 16.65 -20.83
N TYR A 315 33.95 17.27 -19.83
CA TYR A 315 32.65 17.91 -19.89
C TYR A 315 32.81 19.43 -20.05
N ARG A 316 31.97 20.04 -20.91
CA ARG A 316 31.88 21.49 -21.09
C ARG A 316 30.51 21.99 -20.67
N ARG A 317 30.49 23.08 -19.91
CA ARG A 317 29.26 23.70 -19.41
C ARG A 317 28.45 24.25 -20.57
N VAL A 318 27.18 23.85 -20.62
CA VAL A 318 26.20 24.28 -21.63
C VAL A 318 25.25 25.31 -21.02
N GLU A 319 24.87 25.11 -19.76
CA GLU A 319 23.92 25.96 -19.05
C GLU A 319 24.32 26.09 -17.58
N PHE A 320 24.04 27.24 -16.96
CA PHE A 320 24.12 27.41 -15.52
C PHE A 320 23.14 28.48 -15.06
N GLY A 321 22.70 28.39 -13.81
CA GLY A 321 21.80 29.38 -13.23
C GLY A 321 21.34 28.98 -11.83
N THR A 322 20.29 29.67 -11.37
CA THR A 322 19.62 29.40 -10.10
C THR A 322 18.15 29.12 -10.39
N ALA A 323 17.60 28.07 -9.82
CA ALA A 323 16.21 27.67 -10.00
C ALA A 323 15.47 27.59 -8.65
N SER A 324 14.17 27.88 -8.68
CA SER A 324 13.27 27.50 -7.59
C SER A 324 12.74 26.09 -7.84
N VAL A 325 12.81 25.22 -6.84
CA VAL A 325 12.46 23.81 -6.95
C VAL A 325 11.31 23.48 -6.01
N THR A 326 10.35 22.74 -6.53
CA THR A 326 9.30 22.05 -5.77
C THR A 326 9.55 20.56 -5.82
N LEU A 327 9.79 19.96 -4.66
CA LEU A 327 9.97 18.53 -4.46
C LEU A 327 8.65 17.90 -3.98
N GLN A 328 8.16 16.92 -4.70
CA GLN A 328 6.99 16.12 -4.33
C GLN A 328 7.42 14.66 -4.13
N THR A 329 7.04 14.07 -3.01
CA THR A 329 7.19 12.64 -2.68
C THR A 329 5.82 12.03 -2.39
N SER A 330 5.77 10.74 -2.04
CA SER A 330 4.51 10.10 -1.62
C SER A 330 3.98 10.63 -0.29
N SER A 331 4.83 11.25 0.53
CA SER A 331 4.52 11.68 1.90
C SER A 331 4.57 13.19 2.13
N SER A 332 5.24 13.95 1.25
CA SER A 332 5.47 15.39 1.45
C SER A 332 5.56 16.16 0.14
N THR A 333 5.33 17.47 0.24
CA THR A 333 5.59 18.45 -0.81
C THR A 333 6.34 19.62 -0.21
N ASP A 334 7.58 19.83 -0.63
CA ASP A 334 8.45 20.93 -0.20
C ASP A 334 8.64 21.89 -1.37
N ALA A 335 8.30 23.17 -1.20
CA ALA A 335 8.32 24.17 -2.27
C ALA A 335 9.26 25.34 -1.96
N GLY A 336 9.77 25.98 -3.01
CA GLY A 336 10.58 27.19 -2.89
C GLY A 336 12.04 26.93 -2.53
N ILE A 337 12.54 25.72 -2.76
CA ILE A 337 13.95 25.37 -2.53
C ILE A 337 14.79 26.03 -3.62
N VAL A 338 15.76 26.85 -3.24
CA VAL A 338 16.65 27.52 -4.19
C VAL A 338 17.86 26.63 -4.45
N VAL A 339 18.11 26.31 -5.72
CA VAL A 339 19.20 25.43 -6.16
C VAL A 339 20.00 26.11 -7.26
N ASP A 340 21.32 26.20 -7.08
CA ASP A 340 22.22 26.57 -8.17
C ASP A 340 22.51 25.33 -9.00
N TYR A 341 22.36 25.42 -10.32
CA TYR A 341 22.57 24.29 -11.22
C TYR A 341 23.53 24.64 -12.35
N ALA A 342 24.21 23.62 -12.86
CA ALA A 342 24.99 23.68 -14.08
C ALA A 342 24.87 22.37 -14.86
N SER A 343 24.52 22.48 -16.14
CA SER A 343 24.41 21.36 -17.07
C SER A 343 25.62 21.35 -18.00
N TYR A 344 26.14 20.16 -18.24
CA TYR A 344 27.33 19.94 -19.04
C TYR A 344 27.09 18.84 -20.08
N ARG A 345 27.81 18.94 -21.19
CA ARG A 345 27.87 17.90 -22.22
C ARG A 345 29.32 17.51 -22.48
N SER A 346 29.51 16.22 -22.75
CA SER A 346 30.76 15.70 -23.28
C SER A 346 31.02 16.19 -24.70
N SER A 347 32.26 16.05 -25.17
CA SER A 347 32.63 16.35 -26.57
C SER A 347 31.93 15.44 -27.58
N SER A 348 31.51 14.23 -27.20
CA SER A 348 30.72 13.32 -28.04
C SER A 348 29.25 13.74 -28.14
N GLY A 349 28.77 14.59 -27.22
CA GLY A 349 27.40 15.10 -27.18
C GLY A 349 26.38 14.19 -26.51
N HIS A 350 26.68 12.89 -26.37
CA HIS A 350 25.77 11.88 -25.83
C HIS A 350 25.76 11.80 -24.30
N GLU A 351 26.92 12.00 -23.66
CA GLU A 351 27.00 12.01 -22.20
C GLU A 351 26.71 13.40 -21.66
N VAL A 352 25.90 13.43 -20.61
CA VAL A 352 25.51 14.64 -19.89
C VAL A 352 25.96 14.55 -18.44
N ALA A 353 26.32 15.69 -17.86
CA ALA A 353 26.55 15.81 -16.44
C ALA A 353 25.72 16.97 -15.87
N LEU A 354 25.16 16.76 -14.70
CA LEU A 354 24.39 17.76 -13.98
C LEU A 354 25.02 17.98 -12.62
N LEU A 355 25.32 19.23 -12.31
CA LEU A 355 25.77 19.66 -11.00
C LEU A 355 24.71 20.54 -10.36
N GLU A 356 24.34 20.22 -9.13
CA GLU A 356 23.37 20.97 -8.35
C GLU A 356 23.93 21.30 -6.97
N ARG A 357 23.73 22.53 -6.50
CA ARG A 357 24.09 22.95 -5.15
C ARG A 357 22.81 23.28 -4.41
N TRP A 358 22.45 22.35 -3.54
CA TRP A 358 21.30 22.43 -2.66
C TRP A 358 21.71 23.07 -1.33
N PRO A 359 20.76 23.53 -0.50
CA PRO A 359 21.04 24.06 0.83
C PRO A 359 21.77 23.06 1.76
N ASP A 360 21.54 21.75 1.55
CA ASP A 360 22.10 20.66 2.34
C ASP A 360 23.41 20.09 1.76
N GLY A 361 23.80 20.49 0.55
CA GLY A 361 25.05 20.04 -0.06
C GLY A 361 25.07 20.10 -1.59
N ALA A 362 26.22 19.79 -2.17
CA ALA A 362 26.37 19.67 -3.62
C ALA A 362 26.12 18.22 -4.07
N ARG A 363 25.41 18.06 -5.19
CA ARG A 363 25.05 16.79 -5.81
C ARG A 363 25.47 16.81 -7.26
N ALA A 364 26.09 15.73 -7.71
CA ALA A 364 26.51 15.55 -9.09
C ALA A 364 25.85 14.29 -9.67
N PHE A 365 25.47 14.39 -10.94
CA PHE A 365 24.85 13.31 -11.68
C PHE A 365 25.53 13.15 -13.03
N LEU A 366 25.68 11.90 -13.46
CA LEU A 366 26.17 11.51 -14.77
C LEU A 366 25.10 10.74 -15.50
N GLY A 367 25.02 10.91 -16.81
CA GLY A 367 24.05 10.15 -17.58
C GLY A 367 24.20 10.29 -19.07
N ILE A 368 23.18 9.79 -19.77
CA ILE A 368 23.09 9.82 -21.21
C ILE A 368 21.81 10.54 -21.63
N GLU A 369 21.88 11.22 -22.76
CA GLU A 369 20.69 11.71 -23.46
C GLU A 369 19.96 10.52 -24.08
N ILE A 370 18.64 10.48 -23.89
CA ILE A 370 17.76 9.41 -24.37
C ILE A 370 16.60 10.02 -25.16
N PHE A 371 15.87 9.20 -25.91
CA PHE A 371 14.75 9.71 -26.72
C PHE A 371 13.39 9.42 -26.07
N ALA A 372 12.41 10.30 -26.29
CA ALA A 372 11.10 10.20 -25.64
C ALA A 372 10.24 9.03 -26.15
N ASP A 373 10.55 8.47 -27.33
CA ASP A 373 9.92 7.28 -27.91
C ASP A 373 10.50 5.98 -27.34
N GLU A 374 11.70 6.01 -26.75
CA GLU A 374 12.32 4.89 -26.03
C GLU A 374 11.72 4.68 -24.63
N VAL A 375 10.89 5.61 -24.18
CA VAL A 375 10.33 5.64 -22.83
C VAL A 375 8.82 5.41 -22.87
N GLU A 376 8.35 4.34 -22.25
CA GLU A 376 6.92 4.08 -22.07
C GLU A 376 6.46 4.60 -20.71
N VAL A 377 5.33 5.33 -20.69
CA VAL A 377 4.75 5.88 -19.46
C VAL A 377 3.49 5.11 -19.08
N TRP A 378 3.39 4.77 -17.80
CA TRP A 378 2.27 4.05 -17.20
C TRP A 378 1.64 4.91 -16.10
N SER A 379 0.55 5.61 -16.45
CA SER A 379 -0.10 6.55 -15.52
C SER A 379 -1.26 5.92 -14.76
N ARG A 380 -1.38 6.23 -13.47
CA ARG A 380 -2.50 5.77 -12.61
C ARG A 380 -3.76 6.63 -12.76
N ARG A 381 -3.61 7.95 -12.96
CA ARG A 381 -4.72 8.93 -12.89
C ARG A 381 -5.72 8.86 -14.06
N ARG A 382 -5.31 8.41 -15.25
CA ARG A 382 -6.19 8.37 -16.43
C ARG A 382 -7.10 7.14 -16.49
N ALA A 383 -6.75 6.08 -15.76
CA ALA A 383 -7.56 4.86 -15.68
C ALA A 383 -8.81 5.05 -14.80
N GLU A 384 -8.78 6.00 -13.85
CA GLU A 384 -9.92 6.35 -13.00
C GLU A 384 -10.89 7.29 -13.73
N SER A 385 -10.40 8.28 -14.49
CA SER A 385 -11.26 9.20 -15.26
C SER A 385 -12.04 8.51 -16.39
N LEU A 386 -11.52 7.41 -16.95
CA LEU A 386 -12.23 6.60 -17.96
C LEU A 386 -13.32 5.69 -17.38
N LYS A 387 -13.45 5.60 -16.05
CA LYS A 387 -14.55 4.88 -15.39
C LYS A 387 -15.72 5.78 -15.00
N GLU A 388 -15.55 7.11 -15.07
CA GLU A 388 -16.57 8.09 -14.72
C GLU A 388 -17.31 8.69 -15.94
N GLU A 389 -16.87 8.36 -17.16
CA GLU A 389 -17.63 8.53 -18.42
C GLU A 389 -18.32 7.22 -18.80
#